data_AF-A0A1Y4N9T6-F1
#
_entry.id   AF-A0A1Y4N9T6-F1
#
_cell.length_a   1.000
_cell.length_b   1.000
_cell.length_c   1.000
_cell.angle_alpha   90.00
_cell.angle_beta   90.00
_cell.angle_gamma   90.00
#
_symmetry.space_group_name_H-M   'P 1'
#
loop_
_entity.id
_entity.type
_entity.pdbx_description
1 polymer ?
#
loop_
_entity_poly.entity_id
_entity_poly.type
_entity_poly.pdbx_seq_one_letter_code
_entity_poly.pdbx_strand_id
1 'polypeptide(L)'
;MSKKEKQIPLKSVIGLAVFALIIVVMAFTPAGFLKTGNLEASFLVVPVAIGAILLGPTYGAVLGLVMGVVSFAQCFGASDMGSALFGVSAVNTFLLCVIPRVICGWMAGVFYDLLSKIDKTGFVPQIAAAVVCPIFNFILFMLGLSLLFGQTPYLLNLQTQMNASGIGFYFALGGMNLLYELLASVVLTTGISTLILKFKNRNKVKEEVSEKDKK
;
A
#
# COMPACT_ATOMS: atom_id res chain seq x y z
N MET A 1 39.33 7.75 3.56
CA MET A 1 38.30 6.73 3.87
C MET A 1 37.23 6.82 2.79
N SER A 2 37.33 5.98 1.74
CA SER A 2 36.46 6.08 0.56
C SER A 2 35.07 5.52 0.89
N LYS A 3 34.06 6.38 0.85
CA LYS A 3 32.64 6.05 1.02
C LYS A 3 32.26 5.21 -0.21
N LYS A 4 32.23 3.87 -0.08
CA LYS A 4 31.67 2.99 -1.14
C LYS A 4 30.25 3.45 -1.41
N GLU A 5 30.03 4.14 -2.53
CA GLU A 5 28.68 4.42 -3.00
C GLU A 5 28.00 3.07 -3.20
N LYS A 6 26.94 2.84 -2.41
CA LYS A 6 26.16 1.61 -2.46
C LYS A 6 25.35 1.67 -3.76
N GLN A 7 25.94 1.20 -4.86
CA GLN A 7 25.29 1.21 -6.17
C GLN A 7 23.94 0.49 -6.07
N ILE A 8 22.85 1.19 -6.39
CA ILE A 8 21.51 0.62 -6.39
C ILE A 8 21.43 -0.33 -7.59
N PRO A 9 21.06 -1.60 -7.41
CA PRO A 9 20.99 -2.54 -8.52
C PRO A 9 19.92 -2.08 -9.53
N LEU A 10 20.31 -1.97 -10.81
CA LEU A 10 19.45 -1.49 -11.90
C LEU A 10 18.10 -2.23 -11.97
N LYS A 11 18.10 -3.54 -11.71
CA LYS A 11 16.89 -4.37 -11.67
C LYS A 11 15.87 -3.90 -10.62
N SER A 12 16.33 -3.41 -9.47
CA SER A 12 15.45 -2.89 -8.40
C SER A 12 14.87 -1.53 -8.73
N VAL A 13 15.65 -0.66 -9.40
CA VAL A 13 15.16 0.65 -9.88
C VAL A 13 14.08 0.45 -10.94
N ILE A 14 14.32 -0.46 -11.89
CA ILE A 14 13.32 -0.80 -12.93
C ILE A 14 12.06 -1.38 -12.28
N GLY A 15 12.19 -2.32 -11.34
CA GLY A 15 11.05 -2.89 -10.62
C GLY A 15 10.24 -1.81 -9.89
N LEU A 16 10.93 -0.90 -9.18
CA LEU A 16 10.30 0.23 -8.51
C LEU A 16 9.53 1.12 -9.49
N ALA A 17 10.14 1.49 -10.62
CA ALA A 17 9.51 2.32 -11.64
C ALA A 17 8.26 1.65 -12.24
N VAL A 18 8.32 0.34 -12.50
CA VAL A 18 7.18 -0.44 -13.01
C VAL A 18 6.02 -0.44 -12.00
N PHE A 19 6.27 -0.75 -10.72
CA PHE A 19 5.22 -0.72 -9.71
C PHE A 19 4.67 0.69 -9.47
N ALA A 20 5.52 1.71 -9.47
CA ALA A 20 5.08 3.10 -9.37
C ALA A 20 4.18 3.50 -10.55
N LEU A 21 4.54 3.10 -11.78
CA LEU A 21 3.72 3.34 -12.96
C LEU A 21 2.36 2.62 -12.86
N ILE A 22 2.36 1.37 -12.41
CA ILE A 22 1.12 0.61 -12.18
C ILE A 22 0.23 1.35 -11.17
N ILE A 23 0.79 1.82 -10.05
CA ILE A 23 0.04 2.59 -9.04
C ILE A 23 -0.59 3.84 -9.66
N VAL A 24 0.18 4.61 -10.42
CA VAL A 24 -0.30 5.83 -11.08
C VAL A 24 -1.43 5.51 -12.07
N VAL A 25 -1.23 4.52 -12.95
CA VAL A 25 -2.25 4.12 -13.94
C VAL A 25 -3.51 3.60 -13.26
N MET A 26 -3.38 2.74 -12.25
CA MET A 26 -4.52 2.22 -11.49
C MET A 26 -5.31 3.35 -10.83
N ALA A 27 -4.62 4.35 -10.27
CA ALA A 27 -5.30 5.41 -9.55
C ALA A 27 -6.13 6.36 -10.45
N PHE A 28 -5.77 6.50 -11.72
CA PHE A 28 -6.52 7.27 -12.70
C PHE A 28 -7.47 6.42 -13.53
N THR A 29 -7.70 5.16 -13.14
CA THR A 29 -8.65 4.25 -13.78
C THR A 29 -9.64 3.68 -12.75
N PRO A 30 -10.81 3.18 -13.18
CA PRO A 30 -11.76 2.52 -12.27
C PRO A 30 -11.19 1.28 -11.56
N ALA A 31 -10.04 0.76 -12.01
CA ALA A 31 -9.41 -0.42 -11.43
C ALA A 31 -8.67 -0.14 -10.11
N GLY A 32 -8.32 1.12 -9.81
CA GLY A 32 -7.59 1.46 -8.58
C GLY A 32 -8.47 1.66 -7.35
N PHE A 33 -9.75 1.96 -7.55
CA PHE A 33 -10.67 2.30 -6.47
C PHE A 33 -12.04 1.67 -6.68
N LEU A 34 -12.56 1.04 -5.64
CA LEU A 34 -13.96 0.62 -5.59
C LEU A 34 -14.76 1.67 -4.80
N LYS A 35 -15.70 2.34 -5.47
CA LYS A 35 -16.56 3.33 -4.81
C LYS A 35 -17.63 2.62 -4.00
N THR A 36 -17.50 2.63 -2.68
CA THR A 36 -18.39 1.93 -1.75
C THR A 36 -18.98 2.92 -0.76
N GLY A 37 -20.07 3.57 -1.15
CA GLY A 37 -20.76 4.55 -0.31
C GLY A 37 -19.87 5.75 0.04
N ASN A 38 -19.56 5.90 1.32
CA ASN A 38 -18.96 7.13 1.89
C ASN A 38 -17.44 7.23 1.68
N LEU A 39 -16.75 6.11 1.41
CA LEU A 39 -15.32 6.07 1.15
C LEU A 39 -15.02 5.18 -0.05
N GLU A 40 -13.87 5.41 -0.69
CA GLU A 40 -13.39 4.60 -1.80
C GLU A 40 -12.37 3.58 -1.29
N ALA A 41 -12.59 2.28 -1.57
CA ALA A 41 -11.64 1.23 -1.20
C ALA A 41 -10.47 1.23 -2.20
N SER A 42 -9.23 1.30 -1.72
CA SER A 42 -8.06 1.48 -2.57
C SER A 42 -7.34 0.17 -2.86
N PHE A 43 -7.43 -0.31 -4.10
CA PHE A 43 -6.67 -1.48 -4.55
C PHE A 43 -5.19 -1.18 -4.84
N LEU A 44 -4.76 0.07 -4.66
CA LEU A 44 -3.36 0.48 -4.79
C LEU A 44 -2.45 -0.15 -3.73
N VAL A 45 -3.01 -0.65 -2.62
CA VAL A 45 -2.28 -1.44 -1.62
C VAL A 45 -1.68 -2.72 -2.20
N VAL A 46 -2.27 -3.27 -3.27
CA VAL A 46 -1.81 -4.51 -3.94
C VAL A 46 -0.43 -4.33 -4.58
N PRO A 47 -0.22 -3.41 -5.56
CA PRO A 47 1.11 -3.20 -6.14
C PRO A 47 2.14 -2.72 -5.11
N VAL A 48 1.73 -1.96 -4.08
CA VAL A 48 2.63 -1.56 -2.98
C VAL A 48 3.13 -2.79 -2.19
N ALA A 49 2.23 -3.68 -1.78
CA ALA A 49 2.57 -4.88 -1.03
C ALA A 49 3.42 -5.85 -1.87
N ILE A 50 3.09 -6.04 -3.16
CA ILE A 50 3.91 -6.86 -4.07
C ILE A 50 5.32 -6.27 -4.21
N GLY A 51 5.42 -4.95 -4.43
CA GLY A 51 6.72 -4.28 -4.53
C GLY A 51 7.53 -4.39 -3.24
N ALA A 52 6.89 -4.28 -2.07
CA ALA A 52 7.54 -4.46 -0.77
C ALA A 52 8.08 -5.89 -0.59
N ILE A 53 7.33 -6.92 -1.00
CA ILE A 53 7.75 -8.33 -0.98
C ILE A 53 8.95 -8.58 -1.90
N LEU A 54 8.92 -8.02 -3.12
CA LEU A 54 9.91 -8.34 -4.15
C LEU A 54 11.21 -7.54 -4.04
N LEU A 55 11.11 -6.29 -3.56
CA LEU A 55 12.21 -5.32 -3.56
C LEU A 55 12.69 -5.00 -2.13
N GLY A 56 11.83 -5.16 -1.13
CA GLY A 56 12.12 -4.97 0.29
C GLY A 56 11.43 -3.75 0.93
N PRO A 57 11.58 -3.57 2.26
CA PRO A 57 10.85 -2.56 3.04
C PRO A 57 11.02 -1.12 2.55
N THR A 58 12.24 -0.76 2.15
CA THR A 58 12.55 0.60 1.69
C THR A 58 11.80 0.94 0.40
N TYR A 59 11.69 -0.01 -0.52
CA TYR A 59 10.94 0.15 -1.76
C TYR A 59 9.43 0.14 -1.49
N GLY A 60 8.97 -0.66 -0.53
CA GLY A 60 7.59 -0.59 -0.04
C GLY A 60 7.22 0.81 0.48
N ALA A 61 8.11 1.45 1.24
CA ALA A 61 7.92 2.82 1.72
C ALA A 61 7.83 3.83 0.57
N VAL A 62 8.70 3.71 -0.45
CA VAL A 62 8.69 4.58 -1.63
C VAL A 62 7.44 4.37 -2.48
N LEU A 63 7.00 3.13 -2.68
CA LEU A 63 5.75 2.84 -3.38
C LEU A 63 4.53 3.35 -2.59
N GLY A 64 4.58 3.24 -1.27
CA GLY A 64 3.61 3.88 -0.37
C GLY A 64 3.59 5.40 -0.52
N LEU A 65 4.75 6.04 -0.67
CA LEU A 65 4.83 7.48 -0.97
C LEU A 65 4.14 7.81 -2.29
N VAL A 66 4.40 7.04 -3.36
CA VAL A 66 3.75 7.22 -4.66
C VAL A 66 2.23 7.06 -4.53
N MET A 67 1.76 6.01 -3.85
CA MET A 67 0.34 5.81 -3.56
C MET A 67 -0.25 6.98 -2.78
N GLY A 68 0.46 7.51 -1.79
CA GLY A 68 0.00 8.64 -0.98
C GLY A 68 -0.11 9.95 -1.76
N VAL A 69 0.90 10.25 -2.60
CA VAL A 69 0.90 11.44 -3.48
C VAL A 69 -0.25 11.37 -4.48
N VAL A 70 -0.45 10.19 -5.07
CA VAL A 70 -1.55 10.02 -6.03
C VAL A 70 -2.91 10.05 -5.32
N SER A 71 -3.01 9.52 -4.10
CA SER A 71 -4.22 9.66 -3.27
C SER A 71 -4.53 11.11 -2.93
N PHE A 72 -3.51 11.92 -2.66
CA PHE A 72 -3.67 13.37 -2.47
C PHE A 72 -4.10 14.07 -3.76
N ALA A 73 -3.60 13.64 -4.92
CA ALA A 73 -4.05 14.16 -6.21
C ALA A 73 -5.55 13.90 -6.47
N GLN A 74 -6.11 12.79 -5.95
CA GLN A 74 -7.56 12.54 -6.03
C GLN A 74 -8.39 13.55 -5.21
N CYS A 75 -7.80 14.21 -4.22
CA CYS A 75 -8.48 15.24 -3.41
C CYS A 75 -8.75 16.55 -4.17
N PHE A 76 -8.30 16.69 -5.42
CA PHE A 76 -8.55 17.85 -6.28
C PHE A 76 -9.85 17.71 -7.11
N GLY A 77 -10.85 16.98 -6.60
CA GLY A 77 -12.17 16.85 -7.24
C GLY A 77 -12.54 15.46 -7.75
N ALA A 78 -11.64 14.47 -7.65
CA ALA A 78 -11.95 13.09 -8.08
C ALA A 78 -12.55 12.24 -6.95
N SER A 79 -12.20 12.55 -5.69
CA SER A 79 -12.74 11.94 -4.48
C SER A 79 -13.57 12.96 -3.69
N ASP A 80 -14.84 12.67 -3.43
CA ASP A 80 -15.77 13.58 -2.76
C ASP A 80 -15.29 13.92 -1.34
N MET A 81 -15.01 12.88 -0.53
CA MET A 81 -14.49 13.06 0.82
C MET A 81 -13.08 13.67 0.82
N GLY A 82 -12.22 13.26 -0.13
CA GLY A 82 -10.89 13.85 -0.27
C GLY A 82 -10.95 15.36 -0.53
N SER A 83 -11.87 15.78 -1.40
CA SER A 83 -12.08 17.19 -1.75
C SER A 83 -12.66 17.98 -0.58
N ALA A 84 -13.57 17.39 0.19
CA ALA A 84 -14.10 18.01 1.40
C ALA A 84 -13.01 18.24 2.46
N LEU A 85 -12.16 17.23 2.72
CA LEU A 85 -11.04 17.36 3.66
C LEU A 85 -10.00 18.37 3.18
N PHE A 86 -9.71 18.38 1.88
CA PHE A 86 -8.81 19.37 1.27
C PHE A 86 -9.33 20.80 1.48
N GLY A 87 -10.63 21.01 1.31
CA GLY A 87 -11.29 22.29 1.58
C GLY A 87 -11.20 22.75 3.05
N VAL A 88 -11.06 21.82 3.99
CA VAL A 88 -10.82 22.14 5.41
C VAL A 88 -9.35 22.49 5.66
N SER A 89 -8.43 21.65 5.17
CA SER A 89 -6.98 21.89 5.29
C SER A 89 -6.20 21.04 4.29
N ALA A 90 -5.53 21.72 3.36
CA ALA A 90 -4.68 21.07 2.35
C ALA A 90 -3.48 20.35 2.99
N VAL A 91 -2.84 20.95 4.00
CA VAL A 91 -1.67 20.37 4.68
C VAL A 91 -2.07 19.12 5.46
N ASN A 92 -3.14 19.18 6.24
CA ASN A 92 -3.61 18.01 7.00
C ASN A 92 -4.06 16.89 6.06
N THR A 93 -4.67 17.24 4.93
CA THR A 93 -5.08 16.27 3.91
C THR A 93 -3.87 15.60 3.27
N PHE A 94 -2.82 16.36 2.95
CA PHE A 94 -1.57 15.79 2.46
C PHE A 94 -0.94 14.81 3.46
N LEU A 95 -0.85 15.20 4.74
CA LEU A 95 -0.32 14.33 5.79
C LEU A 95 -1.17 13.07 5.95
N LEU A 96 -2.50 13.21 5.95
CA LEU A 96 -3.45 12.12 6.04
C LEU A 96 -3.35 11.16 4.84
N CYS A 97 -3.08 11.67 3.64
CA CYS A 97 -2.89 10.86 2.43
C CYS A 97 -1.53 10.16 2.41
N VAL A 98 -0.45 10.83 2.80
CA VAL A 98 0.92 10.33 2.61
C VAL A 98 1.41 9.45 3.75
N ILE A 99 1.28 9.89 5.01
CA ILE A 99 1.91 9.22 6.15
C ILE A 99 1.41 7.77 6.31
N PRO A 100 0.09 7.51 6.32
CA PRO A 100 -0.42 6.14 6.44
C PRO A 100 0.11 5.20 5.35
N ARG A 101 0.26 5.71 4.12
CA ARG A 101 0.63 4.91 2.94
C ARG A 101 2.12 4.55 2.95
N VAL A 102 2.97 5.49 3.34
CA VAL A 102 4.41 5.23 3.51
C VAL A 102 4.63 4.18 4.60
N ILE A 103 3.96 4.34 5.74
CA ILE A 103 4.12 3.41 6.87
C ILE A 103 3.56 2.03 6.51
N CYS A 104 2.40 1.93 5.86
CA CYS A 104 1.82 0.63 5.52
C CYS A 104 2.68 -0.15 4.52
N GLY A 105 3.21 0.52 3.48
CA GLY A 105 4.10 -0.10 2.50
C GLY A 105 5.43 -0.53 3.11
N TRP A 106 5.98 0.26 4.03
CA TRP A 106 7.16 -0.12 4.79
C TRP A 106 6.90 -1.34 5.67
N MET A 107 5.78 -1.34 6.43
CA MET A 107 5.40 -2.42 7.33
C MET A 107 5.16 -3.73 6.58
N ALA A 108 4.57 -3.69 5.38
CA ALA A 108 4.40 -4.88 4.54
C ALA A 108 5.75 -5.57 4.25
N GLY A 109 6.77 -4.78 3.89
CA GLY A 109 8.11 -5.32 3.65
C GLY A 109 8.80 -5.79 4.93
N VAL A 110 8.65 -5.06 6.04
CA VAL A 110 9.23 -5.48 7.34
C VAL A 110 8.66 -6.82 7.78
N PHE A 111 7.35 -7.00 7.72
CA PHE A 111 6.71 -8.27 8.10
C PHE A 111 7.12 -9.40 7.16
N TYR A 112 7.22 -9.15 5.86
CA TYR A 112 7.75 -10.13 4.91
C TYR A 112 9.17 -10.57 5.28
N ASP A 113 10.09 -9.63 5.52
CA ASP A 113 11.49 -9.93 5.86
C ASP A 113 11.64 -10.65 7.20
N LEU A 114 10.85 -10.26 8.21
CA LEU A 114 10.87 -10.90 9.53
C LEU A 114 10.38 -12.35 9.44
N LEU A 115 9.25 -12.59 8.77
CA LEU A 115 8.68 -13.93 8.68
C LEU A 115 9.48 -14.83 7.73
N SER A 116 10.11 -14.27 6.68
CA SER A 116 10.97 -15.05 5.76
C SER A 116 12.20 -15.64 6.43
N LYS A 117 12.59 -15.12 7.60
CA LYS A 117 13.65 -15.71 8.42
C LYS A 117 13.19 -17.01 9.08
N ILE A 118 11.91 -17.09 9.44
CA ILE A 118 11.29 -18.18 10.20
C ILE A 118 10.70 -19.23 9.24
N ASP A 119 9.86 -18.81 8.30
CA ASP A 119 9.23 -19.66 7.32
C ASP A 119 10.05 -19.74 6.01
N LYS A 120 10.49 -20.94 5.66
CA LYS A 120 11.24 -21.21 4.42
C LYS A 120 10.33 -21.57 3.24
N THR A 121 9.04 -21.81 3.46
CA THR A 121 8.09 -22.09 2.37
C THR A 121 7.78 -20.83 1.55
N GLY A 122 7.96 -19.65 2.14
CA GLY A 122 7.77 -18.35 1.52
C GLY A 122 6.31 -17.90 1.47
N PHE A 123 5.36 -18.80 1.69
CA PHE A 123 3.93 -18.53 1.56
C PHE A 123 3.37 -17.72 2.74
N VAL A 124 3.77 -18.04 3.98
CA VAL A 124 3.31 -17.33 5.17
C VAL A 124 3.78 -15.86 5.19
N PRO A 125 5.06 -15.54 4.88
CA PRO A 125 5.52 -14.16 4.76
C PRO A 125 4.73 -13.35 3.74
N GLN A 126 4.35 -13.95 2.60
CA GLN A 126 3.58 -13.27 1.56
C GLN A 126 2.17 -12.91 2.02
N ILE A 127 1.47 -13.86 2.66
CA ILE A 127 0.14 -13.60 3.23
C ILE A 127 0.24 -12.52 4.31
N ALA A 128 1.24 -12.60 5.19
CA ALA A 128 1.42 -11.61 6.24
C ALA A 128 1.58 -10.20 5.66
N ALA A 129 2.43 -10.02 4.65
CA ALA A 129 2.58 -8.73 3.98
C ALA A 129 1.28 -8.27 3.29
N ALA A 130 0.55 -9.20 2.65
CA ALA A 130 -0.72 -8.92 1.99
C ALA A 130 -1.83 -8.49 2.97
N VAL A 131 -1.79 -8.97 4.22
CA VAL A 131 -2.74 -8.59 5.28
C VAL A 131 -2.31 -7.31 6.00
N VAL A 132 -1.02 -7.18 6.32
CA VAL A 132 -0.46 -6.06 7.08
C VAL A 132 -0.63 -4.73 6.33
N CYS A 133 -0.39 -4.71 5.01
CA CYS A 133 -0.49 -3.48 4.23
C CYS A 133 -1.88 -2.80 4.32
N PRO A 134 -3.00 -3.45 3.99
CA PRO A 134 -4.33 -2.83 4.10
C PRO A 134 -4.77 -2.55 5.55
N ILE A 135 -4.39 -3.41 6.51
CA ILE A 135 -4.73 -3.17 7.94
C ILE A 135 -4.05 -1.91 8.46
N PHE A 136 -2.74 -1.76 8.25
CA PHE A 136 -2.03 -0.56 8.68
C PHE A 136 -2.50 0.68 7.92
N ASN A 137 -2.81 0.56 6.62
CA ASN A 137 -3.40 1.64 5.84
C ASN A 137 -4.70 2.14 6.49
N PHE A 138 -5.64 1.24 6.78
CA PHE A 138 -6.92 1.57 7.41
C PHE A 138 -6.74 2.17 8.81
N ILE A 139 -5.99 1.49 9.70
CA ILE A 139 -5.81 1.93 11.09
C ILE A 139 -5.17 3.32 11.13
N LEU A 140 -4.08 3.53 10.39
CA LEU A 140 -3.37 4.81 10.39
C LEU A 140 -4.18 5.92 9.72
N PHE A 141 -4.96 5.59 8.68
CA PHE A 141 -5.85 6.56 8.06
C PHE A 141 -6.97 6.99 9.00
N MET A 142 -7.64 6.04 9.67
CA MET A 142 -8.70 6.36 10.64
C MET A 142 -8.17 7.12 11.86
N LEU A 143 -6.99 6.72 12.35
CA LEU A 143 -6.31 7.44 13.43
C LEU A 143 -5.94 8.86 13.00
N GLY A 144 -5.32 9.02 11.84
CA GLY A 144 -4.96 10.33 11.28
C GLY A 144 -6.19 11.20 11.04
N LEU A 145 -7.28 10.61 10.54
CA LEU A 145 -8.54 11.31 10.29
C LEU A 145 -9.13 11.84 11.61
N SER A 146 -9.10 11.03 12.66
CA SER A 146 -9.53 11.44 14.00
C SER A 146 -8.68 12.57 14.57
N LEU A 147 -7.35 12.43 14.50
CA LEU A 147 -6.41 13.41 15.09
C LEU A 147 -6.39 14.74 14.33
N LEU A 148 -6.48 14.71 13.00
CA LEU A 148 -6.33 15.88 12.15
C LEU A 148 -7.66 16.56 11.80
N PHE A 149 -8.77 15.83 11.80
CA PHE A 149 -10.08 16.32 11.34
C PHE A 149 -11.26 15.98 12.27
N GLY A 150 -11.06 15.21 13.34
CA GLY A 150 -12.15 14.71 14.20
C GLY A 150 -13.03 15.80 14.84
N GLN A 151 -12.48 17.00 15.04
CA GLN A 151 -13.19 18.16 15.63
C GLN A 151 -13.73 19.14 14.59
N THR A 152 -13.62 18.81 13.30
CA THR A 152 -14.07 19.70 12.23
C THR A 152 -15.58 19.59 12.04
N PRO A 153 -16.28 20.69 11.64
CA PRO A 153 -17.71 20.63 11.37
C PRO A 153 -18.08 19.55 10.35
N TYR A 154 -17.21 19.28 9.38
CA TYR A 154 -17.41 18.24 8.37
C TYR A 154 -17.56 16.84 9.02
N LEU A 155 -16.63 16.42 9.87
CA LEU A 155 -16.72 15.09 10.50
C LEU A 155 -17.80 15.01 11.58
N LEU A 156 -18.05 16.09 12.31
CA LEU A 156 -19.14 16.12 13.30
C LEU A 156 -20.50 15.95 12.63
N ASN A 157 -20.72 16.61 11.48
CA ASN A 157 -21.94 16.41 10.69
C ASN A 157 -22.07 14.98 10.17
N LEU A 158 -20.98 14.37 9.68
CA LEU A 158 -21.00 12.97 9.25
C LEU A 158 -21.31 12.00 10.40
N GLN A 159 -20.77 12.24 11.59
CA GLN A 159 -21.10 11.45 12.78
C GLN A 159 -22.60 11.50 13.11
N THR A 160 -23.20 12.69 13.06
CA THR A 160 -24.64 12.87 13.27
C THR A 160 -25.46 12.17 12.18
N GLN A 161 -25.09 12.32 10.90
CA GLN A 161 -25.80 11.68 9.78
C GLN A 161 -25.75 10.15 9.85
N MET A 162 -24.62 9.60 10.28
CA MET A 162 -24.43 8.15 10.40
C MET A 162 -24.94 7.57 11.73
N ASN A 163 -25.43 8.42 12.65
CA ASN A 163 -25.81 8.03 14.00
C ASN A 163 -24.73 7.18 14.71
N ALA A 164 -23.47 7.55 14.55
CA ALA A 164 -22.32 6.81 15.06
C ALA A 164 -21.28 7.77 15.65
N SER A 165 -20.63 7.37 16.73
CA SER A 165 -19.64 8.19 17.44
C SER A 165 -18.41 7.38 17.85
N GLY A 166 -17.34 8.09 18.23
CA GLY A 166 -16.09 7.48 18.68
C GLY A 166 -15.50 6.50 17.67
N ILE A 167 -15.00 5.36 18.15
CA ILE A 167 -14.41 4.30 17.31
C ILE A 167 -15.44 3.69 16.35
N GLY A 168 -16.71 3.59 16.77
CA GLY A 168 -17.79 3.03 15.95
C GLY A 168 -18.03 3.81 14.67
N PHE A 169 -17.89 5.14 14.72
CA PHE A 169 -17.97 5.99 13.53
C PHE A 169 -16.89 5.65 12.49
N TYR A 170 -15.63 5.53 12.89
CA TYR A 170 -14.53 5.25 11.96
C TYR A 170 -14.62 3.86 11.33
N PHE A 171 -15.10 2.87 12.08
CA PHE A 171 -15.42 1.55 11.52
C PHE A 171 -16.60 1.60 10.57
N ALA A 172 -17.67 2.33 10.89
CA ALA A 172 -18.80 2.50 9.99
C ALA A 172 -18.39 3.24 8.70
N LEU A 173 -17.44 4.18 8.80
CA LEU A 173 -16.99 5.00 7.68
C LEU A 173 -16.17 4.22 6.64
N GLY A 174 -15.25 3.34 7.07
CA GLY A 174 -14.35 2.65 6.15
C GLY A 174 -14.12 1.16 6.41
N GLY A 175 -14.82 0.54 7.36
CA GLY A 175 -14.63 -0.87 7.69
C GLY A 175 -14.96 -1.79 6.52
N MET A 176 -15.98 -1.46 5.72
CA MET A 176 -16.30 -2.21 4.50
C MET A 176 -15.17 -2.11 3.46
N ASN A 177 -14.54 -0.94 3.36
CA ASN A 177 -13.42 -0.73 2.44
C ASN A 177 -12.22 -1.58 2.85
N LEU A 178 -11.93 -1.67 4.15
CA LEU A 178 -10.90 -2.57 4.67
C LEU A 178 -11.16 -4.02 4.26
N LEU A 179 -12.42 -4.49 4.30
CA LEU A 179 -12.76 -5.85 3.87
C LEU A 179 -12.45 -6.08 2.39
N TYR A 180 -12.82 -5.14 1.52
CA TYR A 180 -12.50 -5.24 0.09
C TYR A 180 -10.99 -5.18 -0.18
N GLU A 181 -10.28 -4.27 0.48
CA GLU A 181 -8.82 -4.14 0.37
C GLU A 181 -8.12 -5.42 0.84
N LEU A 182 -8.56 -6.01 1.97
CA LEU A 182 -8.03 -7.27 2.48
C LEU A 182 -8.27 -8.42 1.51
N LEU A 183 -9.49 -8.57 1.02
CA LEU A 183 -9.84 -9.64 0.08
C LEU A 183 -8.98 -9.55 -1.18
N ALA A 184 -8.94 -8.37 -1.81
CA ALA A 184 -8.16 -8.13 -3.02
C ALA A 184 -6.66 -8.34 -2.76
N SER A 185 -6.14 -7.79 -1.66
CA SER A 185 -4.72 -7.89 -1.33
C SER A 185 -4.30 -9.34 -1.04
N VAL A 186 -5.04 -10.07 -0.21
CA VAL A 186 -4.69 -11.46 0.11
C VAL A 186 -4.67 -12.33 -1.15
N VAL A 187 -5.66 -12.19 -2.03
CA VAL A 187 -5.73 -12.99 -3.26
C VAL A 187 -4.65 -12.57 -4.26
N LEU A 188 -4.59 -11.29 -4.61
CA LEU A 188 -3.75 -10.80 -5.71
C LEU A 188 -2.28 -10.71 -5.28
N THR A 189 -1.98 -10.15 -4.11
CA THR A 189 -0.60 -9.99 -3.63
C THR A 189 0.05 -11.36 -3.45
N THR A 190 -0.62 -12.30 -2.77
CA THR A 190 -0.08 -13.64 -2.54
C THR A 190 0.07 -14.41 -3.85
N GLY A 191 -0.95 -14.39 -4.72
CA GLY A 191 -0.91 -15.09 -6.00
C GLY A 191 0.20 -14.58 -6.92
N ILE A 192 0.25 -13.26 -7.16
CA ILE A 192 1.21 -12.64 -8.09
C ILE A 192 2.64 -12.76 -7.55
N SER A 193 2.87 -12.46 -6.25
CA SER A 193 4.21 -12.56 -5.69
C SER A 193 4.75 -13.99 -5.72
N THR A 194 3.89 -15.01 -5.49
CA THR A 194 4.30 -16.42 -5.54
C THR A 194 4.73 -16.81 -6.94
N LEU A 195 3.99 -16.38 -7.96
CA LEU A 195 4.34 -16.64 -9.35
C LEU A 195 5.69 -15.99 -9.70
N ILE A 196 5.86 -14.70 -9.39
CA ILE A 196 7.08 -13.96 -9.70
C ILE A 196 8.29 -14.58 -8.99
N LEU A 197 8.19 -14.91 -7.71
CA LEU A 197 9.29 -15.52 -6.95
C LEU A 197 9.64 -16.92 -7.48
N LYS A 198 8.65 -17.75 -7.86
CA LYS A 198 8.89 -19.05 -8.51
C LYS A 198 9.61 -18.91 -9.85
N PHE A 199 9.23 -17.93 -10.69
CA PHE A 199 9.92 -17.67 -11.95
C PHE A 199 11.35 -17.18 -11.75
N LYS A 200 11.57 -16.28 -10.79
CA LYS A 200 12.91 -15.78 -10.43
C LYS A 200 13.85 -16.92 -10.00
N ASN A 201 13.37 -17.83 -9.15
CA ASN A 201 14.16 -18.97 -8.70
C ASN A 201 14.47 -19.94 -9.85
N ARG A 202 13.49 -20.23 -10.73
CA ARG A 202 13.71 -21.10 -11.90
C ARG A 202 14.76 -20.54 -12.86
N ASN A 203 14.73 -19.24 -13.13
CA ASN A 203 15.69 -18.62 -14.04
C ASN A 203 17.10 -18.62 -13.44
N LYS A 204 17.22 -18.36 -12.14
CA LYS A 204 18.50 -18.43 -11.44
C LYS A 204 19.13 -19.83 -11.55
N VAL A 205 18.35 -20.89 -11.35
CA VAL A 205 18.84 -22.27 -11.50
C VAL A 205 19.30 -22.56 -12.94
N LYS A 206 18.57 -22.08 -13.95
CA LYS A 206 18.97 -22.25 -15.36
C LYS A 206 20.28 -21.53 -15.70
N GLU A 207 20.46 -20.31 -15.19
CA GLU A 207 21.70 -19.54 -15.38
C GLU A 207 22.90 -20.27 -14.74
N GLU A 208 22.74 -20.78 -13.50
CA GLU A 208 23.79 -21.52 -12.79
C GLU A 208 24.17 -22.86 -13.47
N VAL A 209 23.21 -23.56 -14.08
CA VAL A 209 23.48 -24.79 -14.85
C VAL A 209 24.23 -24.46 -16.15
N SER A 210 23.77 -23.45 -16.91
CA SER A 210 24.43 -23.04 -18.15
C SER A 210 25.87 -22.53 -17.94
N GLU A 211 26.19 -21.97 -16.78
CA GLU A 211 27.53 -21.51 -16.46
C GLU A 211 28.47 -22.67 -16.07
N LYS A 212 27.93 -23.73 -15.47
CA LYS A 212 28.68 -24.97 -15.18
C LYS A 212 28.98 -25.78 -16.42
N ASP A 213 28.06 -25.85 -17.38
CA ASP A 213 28.28 -26.58 -18.65
C ASP A 213 29.32 -25.90 -19.57
N LYS A 214 29.69 -24.65 -19.28
CA LYS A 214 30.71 -23.88 -20.02
C LYS A 214 32.12 -23.96 -19.41
N LYS A 215 32.29 -24.63 -18.25
CA LYS A 215 33.60 -24.85 -17.60
C LYS A 215 34.06 -26.28 -17.77
#